data_AF-A0AAU0UT91-F1
#
_entry.id   AF-A0AAU0UT91-F1
#
_cell.length_a   1.000
_cell.length_b   1.000
_cell.length_c   1.000
_cell.angle_alpha   90.00
_cell.angle_beta   90.00
_cell.angle_gamma   90.00
#
_symmetry.space_group_name_H-M   'P 1'
#
loop_
_entity.id
_entity.type
_entity.pdbx_description
1 polymer ?
#
loop_
_entity_poly.entity_id
_entity_poly.type
_entity_poly.pdbx_seq_one_letter_code
_entity_poly.pdbx_strand_id
1 'polypeptide(L)' 'MRIPVCDRCKTKDVSGVICRHCDTSYCYDCLDAHPPDMRLCPECEDFLCQECYQGMVKCDRKKKG' A
#
# COMPACT_ATOMS: atom_id res chain seq x y z
N MET A 1 11.22 0.86 -1.28
CA MET A 1 11.00 0.68 -2.73
C MET A 1 10.86 2.06 -3.37
N ARG A 2 11.26 2.27 -4.62
CA ARG A 2 10.92 3.53 -5.34
C ARG A 2 9.63 3.33 -6.11
N ILE A 3 8.75 4.33 -6.04
CA ILE A 3 7.49 4.38 -6.76
C ILE A 3 7.56 5.46 -7.84
N PRO A 4 6.93 5.24 -9.02
CA PRO A 4 7.00 6.19 -10.12
C PRO A 4 6.29 7.51 -9.78
N VAL A 5 5.18 7.43 -9.06
CA VAL A 5 4.39 8.58 -8.61
C VAL A 5 3.65 8.25 -7.32
N CYS A 6 3.56 9.19 -6.38
CA CYS A 6 2.67 9.08 -5.23
C CYS A 6 1.27 9.53 -5.63
N ASP A 7 0.25 8.71 -5.42
CA ASP A 7 -1.12 9.06 -5.80
C ASP A 7 -1.71 10.20 -4.97
N ARG A 8 -1.18 10.44 -3.77
CA ARG A 8 -1.64 11.51 -2.90
C ARG A 8 -1.06 12.88 -3.26
N CYS A 9 0.27 13.02 -3.22
CA CYS A 9 0.95 14.29 -3.45
C CYS A 9 1.43 14.50 -4.89
N LYS A 10 1.27 13.49 -5.76
CA LYS A 10 1.69 13.49 -7.17
C LYS A 10 3.20 13.67 -7.39
N THR A 11 4.02 13.56 -6.34
CA THR A 11 5.48 13.57 -6.45
C THR A 11 5.98 12.30 -7.15
N LYS A 12 6.95 12.47 -8.06
CA LYS A 12 7.49 11.39 -8.90
C LYS A 12 8.88 10.94 -8.42
N ASP A 13 9.24 9.69 -8.75
CA ASP A 13 10.51 9.06 -8.40
C ASP A 13 10.85 9.16 -6.89
N VAL A 14 9.88 8.81 -6.06
CA VAL A 14 9.98 8.92 -4.60
C VAL A 14 10.04 7.55 -3.93
N SER A 15 10.60 7.51 -2.74
CA SER A 15 10.56 6.31 -1.90
C SER A 15 9.16 6.11 -1.34
N GLY A 16 8.61 4.92 -1.52
CA GLY A 16 7.26 4.59 -1.10
C GLY A 16 6.95 3.11 -1.18
N VAL A 17 5.66 2.81 -1.07
CA VAL A 17 5.10 1.46 -1.14
C VAL A 17 3.92 1.44 -2.10
N ILE A 18 3.66 0.27 -2.67
CA ILE A 18 2.59 0.05 -3.64
C ILE A 18 1.62 -0.97 -3.07
N CYS A 19 0.34 -0.68 -3.14
CA CYS A 19 -0.72 -1.59 -2.75
C CYS A 19 -0.71 -2.77 -3.71
N ARG A 20 -0.54 -3.98 -3.18
CA ARG A 20 -0.41 -5.19 -4.00
C ARG A 20 -1.75 -5.73 -4.52
N HIS A 21 -2.83 -5.00 -4.26
CA HIS A 21 -4.20 -5.34 -4.65
C HIS A 21 -4.75 -4.43 -5.74
N CYS A 22 -4.53 -3.12 -5.66
CA CYS A 22 -5.05 -2.13 -6.61
C CYS A 22 -3.95 -1.30 -7.29
N ASP A 23 -2.67 -1.61 -7.03
CA ASP A 23 -1.49 -0.92 -7.56
C ASP A 23 -1.36 0.58 -7.21
N THR A 24 -2.20 1.09 -6.29
CA THR A 24 -2.06 2.45 -5.78
C THR A 24 -0.75 2.61 -5.01
N SER A 25 -0.01 3.69 -5.28
CA SER A 25 1.31 3.94 -4.70
C SER A 25 1.34 5.18 -3.81
N TYR A 26 1.92 5.04 -2.62
CA TYR A 26 2.05 6.11 -1.63
C TYR A 26 3.51 6.29 -1.21
N CYS A 27 3.99 7.53 -1.19
CA CYS A 27 5.34 7.83 -0.68
C CYS A 27 5.37 7.75 0.85
N TYR A 28 6.55 7.43 1.39
CA TYR A 28 6.72 7.34 2.85
C TYR A 28 6.44 8.66 3.55
N ASP A 29 6.72 9.79 2.93
CA ASP A 29 6.38 11.13 3.44
C ASP A 29 4.88 11.28 3.73
N CYS A 30 4.03 10.86 2.77
CA CYS A 30 2.59 10.89 2.95
C CYS A 30 2.10 9.86 3.98
N LEU A 31 2.80 8.74 4.12
CA LEU A 31 2.47 7.70 5.08
C LEU A 31 2.94 8.03 6.50
N ASP A 32 3.98 8.84 6.65
CA ASP A 32 4.42 9.34 7.95
C ASP A 32 3.38 10.31 8.52
N ALA A 33 2.88 11.22 7.68
CA ALA A 33 1.79 12.12 8.03
C ALA A 33 0.44 11.38 8.22
N HIS A 34 0.24 10.29 7.47
CA HIS A 34 -1.00 9.52 7.51
C HIS A 34 -0.73 8.01 7.46
N PRO A 35 -0.32 7.42 8.59
CA PRO A 35 -0.07 5.99 8.68
C PRO A 35 -1.28 5.10 8.39
N PRO A 36 -2.56 5.51 8.59
CA PRO A 36 -3.67 4.60 8.28
C PRO A 36 -3.91 4.37 6.79
N ASP A 37 -3.38 5.22 5.89
CA ASP A 37 -3.58 5.08 4.43
C ASP A 37 -2.99 3.79 3.86
N MET A 38 -1.98 3.22 4.51
CA MET A 38 -1.37 1.96 4.10
C MET A 38 -1.18 1.03 5.30
N ARG A 39 -1.63 -0.21 5.18
CA ARG A 39 -1.51 -1.24 6.22
C ARG A 39 -0.87 -2.49 5.69
N LEU A 40 -0.14 -3.17 6.56
CA LEU A 40 0.36 -4.51 6.29
C LEU A 40 -0.74 -5.52 6.57
N CYS A 41 -1.04 -6.39 5.61
CA CYS A 41 -1.97 -7.47 5.84
C CYS A 41 -1.33 -8.54 6.75
N PRO A 42 -1.93 -8.92 7.89
CA PRO A 42 -1.34 -9.93 8.77
C PRO A 42 -1.34 -11.35 8.17
N GLU A 43 -2.17 -11.63 7.16
CA GLU A 43 -2.25 -12.97 6.55
C GLU A 43 -1.22 -13.19 5.44
N CYS A 44 -1.05 -12.20 4.56
CA CYS A 44 -0.20 -12.30 3.37
C CYS A 44 1.05 -11.41 3.44
N GLU A 45 1.20 -10.59 4.49
CA GLU A 45 2.32 -9.65 4.70
C GLU A 45 2.56 -8.70 3.51
N ASP A 46 1.52 -8.49 2.70
CA ASP A 46 1.52 -7.52 1.61
C ASP A 46 1.02 -6.16 2.12
N PHE A 47 1.58 -5.10 1.55
CA PHE A 47 1.09 -3.75 1.79
C PHE A 47 -0.21 -3.50 1.01
N LEU A 48 -1.22 -3.02 1.72
CA LEU A 48 -2.55 -2.73 1.21
C LEU A 48 -2.93 -1.29 1.56
N CYS A 49 -3.54 -0.57 0.63
CA CYS A 49 -4.15 0.72 0.99
C CYS A 49 -5.35 0.50 1.92
N GLN A 50 -5.73 1.53 2.68
CA GLN A 50 -6.81 1.47 3.65
C GLN A 50 -8.12 0.96 3.03
N GLU A 51 -8.47 1.45 1.85
CA GLU A 51 -9.69 1.08 1.13
C GLU A 51 -9.70 -0.41 0.79
N CYS A 52 -8.59 -0.92 0.25
CA CYS A 52 -8.43 -2.34 -0.03
C CYS A 52 -8.48 -3.18 1.26
N TYR A 53 -7.81 -2.73 2.32
CA TYR A 53 -7.80 -3.43 3.60
C TYR A 53 -9.21 -3.51 4.23
N GLN A 54 -10.00 -2.43 4.15
CA GLN A 54 -11.37 -2.41 4.67
C GLN A 54 -12.36 -3.16 3.77
N GLY A 55 -12.16 -3.11 2.45
CA GLY A 55 -12.99 -3.84 1.48
C GLY A 55 -12.67 -5.33 1.39
N MET A 56 -11.47 -5.74 1.79
CA MET A 56 -11.10 -7.16 1.84
C MET A 56 -11.72 -7.83 3.07
N VAL A 57 -12.65 -8.75 2.80
CA VAL A 57 -13.17 -9.67 3.81
C VAL A 57 -12.14 -10.73 4.20
N LYS A 58 -11.21 -11.09 3.30
CA LYS A 58 -10.13 -12.06 3.52
C LYS A 58 -8.97 -11.84 2.52
N CYS A 59 -7.70 -12.06 2.92
CA CYS A 59 -6.60 -11.98 1.95
C CYS A 59 -6.64 -13.22 1.05
N ASP A 60 -7.06 -13.06 -0.21
CA ASP A 60 -7.17 -14.17 -1.17
C ASP A 60 -5.79 -14.69 -1.63
N ARG A 61 -4.76 -13.88 -1.42
CA ARG A 61 -3.37 -14.16 -1.74
C ARG A 61 -2.77 -15.07 -0.66
N LYS A 62 -3.17 -16.35 -0.65
CA LYS A 62 -2.47 -17.39 0.12
C LYS A 62 -1.00 -17.34 -0.27
N LYS A 63 -0.09 -17.16 0.69
CA LYS A 63 1.33 -17.49 0.51
C LYS A 63 1.37 -18.87 -0.16
N LYS A 64 1.79 -18.93 -1.43
CA LYS A 64 2.24 -20.19 -2.00
C LYS A 64 3.51 -20.52 -1.23
N GLY A 65 3.35 -21.35 -0.20
CA GLY A 65 4.43 -21.88 0.62
C GLY A 65 5.42 -22.71 -0.20
#